data_AF-S2Z3K3-F1
#
_entry.id   AF-S2Z3K3-F1
#
_cell.length_a   1.000
_cell.length_b   1.000
_cell.length_c   1.000
_cell.angle_alpha   90.00
_cell.angle_beta   90.00
_cell.angle_gamma   90.00
#
_symmetry.space_group_name_H-M   'P 1'
#
loop_
_entity.id
_entity.type
_entity.pdbx_description
1 polymer ?
#
loop_
_entity_poly.entity_id
_entity_poly.type
_entity_poly.pdbx_seq_one_letter_code
_entity_poly.pdbx_strand_id
1 'polypeptide(L)'
;MGSARFVKPLAIVGLIILIGPIVALAIRVPWLRFPEVIARPETLEMVSITLSSAAWSTVITTGLGVPIALALRGRKLVRIFVLLPLAMPPVVGGLALTALIGRRGITAPLLDALGLQFAFAYPGVIASHVFVSLPFVVVAVDGALQTMDREIERSAYRLGLSRSTVLNRITLPAIAAPLATGAGLAFARSLGEFGTTITFAGSLPGRTRTLPLGIYLEREIDSDGALAMAALLIGIALIVLVLATVPTLLQKSYKPTVRTIGTIDADRVRELSRPESAHHAGEFIAIIGPNGAGKTTYMRRLDGVLLTQNPGLPRTCTVRKALEMVTDNVDEWVDAAGLTDLADVPVPALSGGQAAHVALVRALATRPARLLLDEPLAAIDIARASAWRTVLHAVSKDRQIMLVTHNPTDIYALATSVLVIEQGEVVAEESVEEILRVPPTQFVADLAGLNRITGMVTAVDDGVVTMGTVSGVCGPDVQPDELRPGVPAVAVFAPESAILRMYSYSSNPGESARNHWSGVVSGIAHSGGKINITATIAGDNEVTVPITPASFAELGIDYGDRIVVVTKALQVNIYPHAVKKVPAAGS
;
A
#
# COMPACT_ATOMS: atom_id res chain seq x y z
N MET A 1 11.15 5.66 -25.60
CA MET A 1 10.77 4.69 -26.68
C MET A 1 11.96 3.95 -27.33
N GLY A 2 13.17 3.97 -26.76
CA GLY A 2 14.35 3.29 -27.35
C GLY A 2 14.56 1.81 -26.97
N SER A 3 13.97 1.34 -25.86
CA SER A 3 14.18 -0.04 -25.36
C SER A 3 13.42 -1.12 -26.13
N ALA A 4 12.35 -0.75 -26.85
CA ALA A 4 11.47 -1.73 -27.52
C ALA A 4 12.09 -2.39 -28.77
N ARG A 5 13.13 -1.80 -29.38
CA ARG A 5 13.73 -2.32 -30.62
C ARG A 5 14.57 -3.58 -30.40
N PHE A 6 15.26 -3.70 -29.27
CA PHE A 6 16.08 -4.88 -28.93
C PHE A 6 15.28 -5.99 -28.23
N VAL A 7 14.17 -5.65 -27.57
CA VAL A 7 13.33 -6.63 -26.87
C VAL A 7 12.58 -7.55 -27.84
N LYS A 8 12.09 -7.01 -28.97
CA LYS A 8 11.33 -7.78 -29.97
C LYS A 8 12.11 -8.95 -30.58
N PRO A 9 13.32 -8.78 -31.12
CA PRO A 9 14.07 -9.90 -31.70
C PRO A 9 14.45 -10.96 -30.66
N LEU A 10 14.86 -10.55 -29.45
CA LEU A 10 15.14 -11.50 -28.37
C LEU A 10 13.88 -12.28 -27.95
N ALA A 11 12.72 -11.64 -27.89
CA ALA A 11 11.45 -12.31 -27.59
C ALA A 11 11.07 -13.32 -28.67
N ILE A 12 11.31 -13.01 -29.96
CA ILE A 12 11.08 -13.95 -31.07
C ILE A 12 12.01 -15.15 -30.95
N VAL A 13 13.31 -14.93 -30.68
CA VAL A 13 14.26 -16.04 -30.45
C VAL A 13 13.81 -16.91 -29.29
N GLY A 14 13.39 -16.29 -28.18
CA GLY A 14 12.83 -17.02 -27.03
C GLY A 14 11.59 -17.85 -27.40
N LEU A 15 10.68 -17.29 -28.20
CA LEU A 15 9.48 -17.99 -28.66
C LEU A 15 9.82 -19.17 -29.57
N ILE A 16 10.80 -19.03 -30.47
CA ILE A 16 11.29 -20.10 -31.33
C ILE A 16 11.90 -21.23 -30.50
N ILE A 17 12.68 -20.91 -29.47
CA ILE A 17 13.27 -21.93 -28.57
C ILE A 17 12.18 -22.70 -27.82
N LEU A 18 11.10 -22.02 -27.40
CA LEU A 18 9.99 -22.65 -26.67
C LEU A 18 9.06 -23.47 -27.56
N ILE A 19 8.66 -22.93 -28.72
CA ILE A 19 7.60 -23.50 -29.58
C ILE A 19 8.19 -24.34 -30.72
N GLY A 20 9.39 -24.00 -31.21
CA GLY A 20 10.04 -24.68 -32.33
C GLY A 20 10.15 -26.20 -32.17
N PRO A 21 10.61 -26.74 -31.02
CA PRO A 21 10.66 -28.18 -30.79
C PRO A 21 9.29 -28.86 -30.83
N ILE A 22 8.24 -28.20 -30.33
CA ILE A 22 6.87 -28.73 -30.33
C ILE A 22 6.33 -28.79 -31.77
N VAL A 23 6.57 -27.74 -32.56
CA VAL A 23 6.19 -27.69 -33.98
C VAL A 23 6.95 -28.76 -34.78
N ALA A 24 8.26 -28.90 -34.54
CA ALA A 24 9.08 -29.92 -35.20
C ALA A 24 8.60 -31.34 -34.86
N LEU A 25 8.23 -31.59 -33.60
CA LEU A 25 7.64 -32.87 -33.19
C LEU A 25 6.30 -33.10 -33.90
N ALA A 26 5.40 -32.11 -33.91
CA ALA A 26 4.10 -32.21 -34.57
C ALA A 26 4.21 -32.52 -36.09
N ILE A 27 5.24 -32.00 -36.76
CA ILE A 27 5.50 -32.31 -38.18
C ILE A 27 5.97 -33.77 -38.36
N ARG A 28 6.72 -34.32 -37.41
CA ARG A 28 7.25 -35.69 -37.49
C ARG A 28 6.27 -36.78 -37.04
N VAL A 29 5.17 -36.41 -36.41
CA VAL A 29 4.17 -37.38 -35.94
C VAL A 29 3.51 -38.09 -37.14
N PRO A 30 3.46 -39.44 -37.15
CA PRO A 30 2.76 -40.19 -38.19
C PRO A 30 1.25 -40.13 -37.96
N TRP A 31 0.61 -39.03 -38.36
CA TRP A 31 -0.82 -38.75 -38.11
C TRP A 31 -1.77 -39.83 -38.63
N LEU A 32 -1.39 -40.58 -39.67
CA LEU A 32 -2.20 -41.71 -40.16
C LEU A 32 -2.23 -42.89 -39.18
N ARG A 33 -1.11 -43.17 -38.48
CA ARG A 33 -1.00 -44.23 -37.47
C ARG A 33 -1.45 -43.76 -36.08
N PHE A 34 -1.61 -42.45 -35.88
CA PHE A 34 -1.95 -41.86 -34.58
C PHE A 34 -3.23 -42.46 -33.97
N PRO A 35 -4.38 -42.58 -34.68
CA PRO A 35 -5.59 -43.18 -34.12
C PRO A 35 -5.41 -44.64 -33.68
N GLU A 36 -4.58 -45.40 -34.40
CA GLU A 36 -4.27 -46.79 -34.07
C GLU A 36 -3.46 -46.87 -32.76
N VAL A 37 -2.41 -46.05 -32.63
CA VAL A 37 -1.53 -46.04 -31.45
C VAL A 37 -2.29 -45.61 -30.19
N ILE A 38 -3.15 -44.60 -30.27
CA ILE A 38 -3.93 -44.13 -29.11
C ILE A 38 -5.04 -45.11 -28.71
N ALA A 39 -5.55 -45.91 -29.65
CA ALA A 39 -6.60 -46.89 -29.39
C ALA A 39 -6.07 -48.19 -28.77
N ARG A 40 -4.74 -48.38 -28.72
CA ARG A 40 -4.13 -49.55 -28.07
C ARG A 40 -4.53 -49.60 -26.58
N PRO A 41 -4.95 -50.77 -26.05
CA PRO A 41 -5.32 -50.92 -24.65
C PRO A 41 -4.23 -50.43 -23.68
N GLU A 42 -2.97 -50.72 -24.00
CA GLU A 42 -1.80 -50.32 -23.23
C GLU A 42 -1.65 -48.79 -23.16
N THR A 43 -1.87 -48.09 -24.28
CA THR A 43 -1.83 -46.62 -24.34
C THR A 43 -2.95 -46.02 -23.50
N LEU A 44 -4.18 -46.54 -23.62
CA LEU A 44 -5.34 -46.08 -22.83
C LEU A 44 -5.13 -46.30 -21.33
N GLU A 45 -4.53 -47.43 -20.95
CA GLU A 45 -4.18 -47.73 -19.56
C GLU A 45 -3.15 -46.75 -19.01
N MET A 46 -2.09 -46.46 -19.77
CA MET A 46 -1.08 -45.46 -19.40
C MET A 46 -1.67 -44.05 -19.29
N VAL A 47 -2.58 -43.67 -20.20
CA VAL A 47 -3.32 -42.40 -20.13
C VAL A 47 -4.17 -42.35 -18.86
N SER A 48 -4.91 -43.42 -18.55
CA SER A 48 -5.75 -43.52 -17.35
C SER A 48 -4.93 -43.37 -16.07
N ILE A 49 -3.81 -44.09 -15.93
CA ILE A 49 -2.90 -43.99 -14.79
C ILE A 49 -2.33 -42.56 -14.67
N THR A 50 -1.95 -41.95 -15.79
CA THR A 50 -1.37 -40.60 -15.82
C THR A 50 -2.38 -39.53 -15.40
N LEU A 51 -3.59 -39.55 -15.98
CA LEU A 51 -4.64 -38.59 -15.65
C LEU A 51 -5.15 -38.75 -14.22
N SER A 52 -5.38 -39.99 -13.78
CA SER A 52 -5.85 -40.28 -12.43
C SER A 52 -4.81 -39.91 -11.36
N SER A 53 -3.53 -40.24 -11.58
CA SER A 53 -2.46 -39.89 -10.65
C SER A 53 -2.22 -38.37 -10.62
N ALA A 54 -2.32 -37.69 -11.76
CA ALA A 54 -2.28 -36.24 -11.83
C ALA A 54 -3.45 -35.62 -11.05
N ALA A 55 -4.69 -36.07 -11.28
CA ALA A 55 -5.87 -35.57 -10.58
C ALA A 55 -5.76 -35.73 -9.06
N TRP A 56 -5.42 -36.93 -8.57
CA TRP A 56 -5.23 -37.17 -7.14
C TRP A 56 -4.10 -36.33 -6.55
N SER A 57 -2.97 -36.22 -7.26
CA SER A 57 -1.85 -35.39 -6.82
C SER A 57 -2.24 -33.91 -6.73
N THR A 58 -3.01 -33.38 -7.69
CA THR A 58 -3.49 -32.00 -7.69
C THR A 58 -4.44 -31.74 -6.53
N VAL A 59 -5.36 -32.66 -6.23
CA VAL A 59 -6.25 -32.54 -5.06
C VAL A 59 -5.42 -32.50 -3.77
N ILE A 60 -4.48 -33.43 -3.60
CA ILE A 60 -3.64 -33.51 -2.38
C ILE A 60 -2.75 -32.27 -2.26
N THR A 61 -2.08 -31.85 -3.33
CA THR A 61 -1.19 -30.68 -3.33
C THR A 61 -1.94 -29.38 -3.11
N THR A 62 -3.17 -29.25 -3.62
CA THR A 62 -4.05 -28.12 -3.34
C THR A 62 -4.44 -28.09 -1.86
N GLY A 63 -4.87 -29.25 -1.32
CA GLY A 63 -5.25 -29.39 0.08
C GLY A 63 -4.11 -29.15 1.07
N LEU A 64 -2.88 -29.55 0.74
CA LEU A 64 -1.69 -29.32 1.57
C LEU A 64 -1.05 -27.95 1.32
N GLY A 65 -1.03 -27.50 0.08
CA GLY A 65 -0.32 -26.30 -0.35
C GLY A 65 -0.96 -25.00 0.17
N VAL A 66 -2.29 -24.94 0.24
CA VAL A 66 -2.99 -23.76 0.78
C VAL A 66 -2.67 -23.53 2.28
N PRO A 67 -2.81 -24.52 3.19
CA PRO A 67 -2.38 -24.37 4.58
C PRO A 67 -0.90 -24.01 4.73
N ILE A 68 -0.01 -24.64 3.96
CA ILE A 68 1.42 -24.33 3.98
C ILE A 68 1.63 -22.86 3.60
N ALA A 69 1.05 -22.38 2.49
CA ALA A 69 1.19 -20.99 2.07
C ALA A 69 0.67 -19.99 3.12
N LEU A 70 -0.46 -20.29 3.76
CA LEU A 70 -1.00 -19.48 4.86
C LEU A 70 -0.07 -19.44 6.07
N ALA A 71 0.53 -20.58 6.44
CA ALA A 71 1.50 -20.68 7.54
C ALA A 71 2.84 -19.99 7.25
N LEU A 72 3.22 -19.92 5.97
CA LEU A 72 4.46 -19.28 5.51
C LEU A 72 4.34 -17.76 5.35
N ARG A 73 3.15 -17.18 5.46
CA ARG A 73 2.91 -15.76 5.21
C ARG A 73 3.81 -14.88 6.10
N GLY A 74 4.84 -14.29 5.50
CA GLY A 74 5.84 -13.46 6.18
C GLY A 74 7.12 -14.16 6.64
N ARG A 75 7.29 -15.47 6.39
CA ARG A 75 8.46 -16.28 6.78
C ARG A 75 9.35 -16.63 5.59
N LYS A 76 10.22 -15.68 5.20
CA LYS A 76 11.05 -15.78 3.98
C LYS A 76 12.01 -16.98 3.95
N LEU A 77 12.60 -17.35 5.09
CA LEU A 77 13.58 -18.45 5.16
C LEU A 77 12.94 -19.83 4.93
N VAL A 78 11.74 -20.05 5.45
CA VAL A 78 11.05 -21.35 5.32
C VAL A 78 10.60 -21.61 3.87
N ARG A 79 10.43 -20.55 3.07
CA ARG A 79 10.12 -20.63 1.63
C ARG A 79 11.18 -21.39 0.82
N ILE A 80 12.44 -21.37 1.26
CA ILE A 80 13.54 -22.07 0.56
C ILE A 80 13.28 -23.58 0.54
N PHE A 81 12.78 -24.16 1.63
CA PHE A 81 12.47 -25.59 1.71
C PHE A 81 11.32 -26.01 0.79
N VAL A 82 10.34 -25.13 0.57
CA VAL A 82 9.25 -25.38 -0.39
C VAL A 82 9.76 -25.37 -1.83
N LEU A 83 10.76 -24.54 -2.13
CA LEU A 83 11.33 -24.46 -3.48
C LEU A 83 12.37 -25.55 -3.75
N LEU A 84 12.90 -26.20 -2.70
CA LEU A 84 13.93 -27.22 -2.81
C LEU A 84 13.58 -28.35 -3.81
N PRO A 85 12.36 -28.93 -3.83
CA PRO A 85 11.98 -29.93 -4.83
C PRO A 85 12.10 -29.48 -6.28
N LEU A 86 11.98 -28.17 -6.56
CA LEU A 86 12.12 -27.63 -7.92
C LEU A 86 13.59 -27.56 -8.38
N ALA A 87 14.53 -27.49 -7.44
CA ALA A 87 15.96 -27.41 -7.72
C ALA A 87 16.65 -28.79 -7.75
N MET A 88 16.04 -29.80 -7.12
CA MET A 88 16.62 -31.13 -7.04
C MET A 88 16.43 -31.92 -8.35
N PRO A 89 17.45 -32.69 -8.78
CA PRO A 89 17.26 -33.67 -9.85
C PRO A 89 16.13 -34.66 -9.50
N PRO A 90 15.23 -35.01 -10.44
CA PRO A 90 14.07 -35.87 -10.15
C PRO A 90 14.43 -37.23 -9.54
N VAL A 91 15.58 -37.79 -9.93
CA VAL A 91 16.13 -39.05 -9.39
C VAL A 91 16.44 -38.91 -7.89
N VAL A 92 17.03 -37.77 -7.49
CA VAL A 92 17.30 -37.48 -6.07
C VAL A 92 15.98 -37.40 -5.29
N GLY A 93 14.94 -36.79 -5.88
CA GLY A 93 13.59 -36.80 -5.32
C GLY A 93 13.03 -38.21 -5.10
N GLY A 94 13.18 -39.10 -6.09
CA GLY A 94 12.74 -40.48 -5.98
C GLY A 94 13.49 -41.28 -4.90
N LEU A 95 14.80 -41.07 -4.80
CA LEU A 95 15.62 -41.66 -3.73
C LEU A 95 15.24 -41.13 -2.35
N ALA A 96 14.95 -39.82 -2.23
CA ALA A 96 14.49 -39.23 -0.98
C ALA A 96 13.13 -39.80 -0.54
N LEU A 97 12.19 -39.97 -1.47
CA LEU A 97 10.91 -40.63 -1.18
C LEU A 97 11.10 -42.10 -0.80
N THR A 98 12.03 -42.80 -1.45
CA THR A 98 12.39 -44.18 -1.11
C THR A 98 12.95 -44.27 0.32
N ALA A 99 13.82 -43.34 0.71
CA ALA A 99 14.38 -43.25 2.05
C ALA A 99 13.33 -42.91 3.12
N LEU A 100 12.28 -42.16 2.76
CA LEU A 100 11.23 -41.76 3.69
C LEU A 100 10.12 -42.83 3.82
N ILE A 101 9.46 -43.15 2.71
CA ILE A 101 8.22 -43.95 2.62
C ILE A 101 8.39 -45.24 1.79
N GLY A 102 9.62 -45.64 1.45
CA GLY A 102 9.90 -46.92 0.81
C GLY A 102 9.81 -48.11 1.78
N ARG A 103 9.93 -49.33 1.26
CA ARG A 103 9.83 -50.59 2.04
C ARG A 103 10.85 -50.72 3.18
N ARG A 104 11.97 -50.00 3.11
CA ARG A 104 13.00 -49.91 4.16
C ARG A 104 13.24 -48.46 4.59
N GLY A 105 12.24 -47.60 4.36
CA GLY A 105 12.33 -46.18 4.69
C GLY A 105 12.16 -45.93 6.18
N ILE A 106 12.45 -44.70 6.59
CA ILE A 106 12.37 -44.26 8.00
C ILE A 106 10.96 -44.47 8.57
N THR A 107 9.92 -44.31 7.75
CA THR A 107 8.51 -44.46 8.18
C THR A 107 7.94 -45.86 7.98
N ALA A 108 8.73 -46.82 7.47
CA ALA A 108 8.26 -48.16 7.14
C ALA A 108 7.53 -48.88 8.30
N PRO A 109 8.00 -48.87 9.57
CA PRO A 109 7.32 -49.56 10.66
C PRO A 109 5.88 -49.08 10.88
N LEU A 110 5.64 -47.77 10.72
CA LEU A 110 4.30 -47.18 10.86
C LEU A 110 3.42 -47.51 9.66
N LEU A 111 3.98 -47.43 8.45
CA LEU A 111 3.25 -47.71 7.21
C LEU A 111 2.84 -49.19 7.14
N ASP A 112 3.72 -50.10 7.54
CA ASP A 112 3.45 -51.53 7.60
C ASP A 112 2.36 -51.86 8.62
N ALA A 113 2.35 -51.19 9.79
CA ALA A 113 1.28 -51.32 10.78
C ALA A 113 -0.09 -50.85 10.26
N LEU A 114 -0.11 -49.89 9.34
CA LEU A 114 -1.33 -49.38 8.68
C LEU A 114 -1.68 -50.13 7.38
N GLY A 115 -0.85 -51.10 6.96
CA GLY A 115 -1.03 -51.81 5.69
C GLY A 115 -0.86 -50.95 4.43
N LEU A 116 -0.14 -49.82 4.53
CA LEU A 116 0.04 -48.86 3.45
C LEU A 116 1.36 -49.12 2.70
N GLN A 117 1.29 -49.39 1.39
CA GLN A 117 2.47 -49.61 0.55
C GLN A 117 2.56 -48.56 -0.57
N PHE A 118 3.66 -47.81 -0.60
CA PHE A 118 3.89 -46.77 -1.60
C PHE A 118 4.90 -47.21 -2.67
N ALA A 119 6.03 -47.79 -2.29
CA ALA A 119 7.05 -48.23 -3.24
C ALA A 119 6.53 -49.34 -4.18
N PHE A 120 6.77 -49.18 -5.48
CA PHE A 120 6.25 -50.06 -6.54
C PHE A 120 4.73 -50.23 -6.55
N ALA A 121 3.99 -49.21 -6.09
CA ALA A 121 2.53 -49.21 -6.05
C ALA A 121 1.95 -47.87 -6.56
N TYR A 122 0.67 -47.89 -6.96
CA TYR A 122 -0.01 -46.70 -7.47
C TYR A 122 -0.01 -45.50 -6.49
N PRO A 123 -0.18 -45.68 -5.17
CA PRO A 123 0.02 -44.58 -4.20
C PRO A 123 1.41 -43.95 -4.26
N GLY A 124 2.43 -44.72 -4.64
CA GLY A 124 3.78 -44.21 -4.84
C GLY A 124 3.90 -43.26 -6.03
N VAL A 125 3.15 -43.52 -7.11
CA VAL A 125 3.05 -42.59 -8.26
C VAL A 125 2.46 -41.26 -7.79
N ILE A 126 1.37 -41.31 -7.03
CA ILE A 126 0.73 -40.11 -6.47
C ILE A 126 1.71 -39.37 -5.54
N ALA A 127 2.41 -40.07 -4.65
CA ALA A 127 3.38 -39.46 -3.73
C ALA A 127 4.53 -38.77 -4.48
N SER A 128 5.06 -39.39 -5.53
CA SER A 128 6.05 -38.79 -6.43
C SER A 128 5.52 -37.50 -7.05
N HIS A 129 4.31 -37.54 -7.58
CA HIS A 129 3.69 -36.37 -8.21
C HIS A 129 3.45 -35.24 -7.19
N VAL A 130 2.95 -35.56 -6.00
CA VAL A 130 2.72 -34.60 -4.91
C VAL A 130 4.02 -33.89 -4.52
N PHE A 131 5.11 -34.64 -4.33
CA PHE A 131 6.41 -34.08 -3.94
C PHE A 131 6.91 -33.02 -4.92
N VAL A 132 6.76 -33.27 -6.23
CA VAL A 132 7.30 -32.39 -7.26
C VAL A 132 6.35 -31.25 -7.66
N SER A 133 5.04 -31.43 -7.47
CA SER A 133 4.01 -30.45 -7.87
C SER A 133 3.54 -29.54 -6.74
N LEU A 134 3.70 -29.92 -5.47
CA LEU A 134 3.33 -29.11 -4.29
C LEU A 134 3.87 -27.67 -4.33
N PRO A 135 5.14 -27.41 -4.73
CA PRO A 135 5.67 -26.05 -4.75
C PRO A 135 4.88 -25.09 -5.65
N PHE A 136 4.27 -25.56 -6.74
CA PHE A 136 3.51 -24.73 -7.67
C PHE A 136 2.27 -24.11 -7.02
N VAL A 137 1.52 -24.91 -6.24
CA VAL A 137 0.37 -24.41 -5.47
C VAL A 137 0.84 -23.42 -4.40
N VAL A 138 1.87 -23.79 -3.62
CA VAL A 138 2.34 -22.94 -2.51
C VAL A 138 2.83 -21.59 -3.03
N VAL A 139 3.60 -21.56 -4.12
CA VAL A 139 4.12 -20.32 -4.71
C VAL A 139 3.00 -19.45 -5.29
N ALA A 140 2.03 -20.05 -5.99
CA ALA A 140 0.90 -19.31 -6.54
C ALA A 140 0.04 -18.66 -5.43
N VAL A 141 -0.23 -19.40 -4.36
CA VAL A 141 -1.01 -18.90 -3.22
C VAL A 141 -0.23 -17.88 -2.41
N ASP A 142 1.06 -18.12 -2.11
CA ASP A 142 1.92 -17.17 -1.38
C ASP A 142 2.02 -15.84 -2.14
N GLY A 143 2.20 -15.88 -3.46
CA GLY A 143 2.21 -14.69 -4.32
C GLY A 143 0.92 -13.88 -4.22
N ALA A 144 -0.24 -14.55 -4.22
CA ALA A 144 -1.54 -13.90 -4.05
C ALA A 144 -1.69 -13.28 -2.65
N LEU A 145 -1.35 -14.02 -1.60
CA LEU A 145 -1.46 -13.58 -0.20
C LEU A 145 -0.57 -12.37 0.13
N GLN A 146 0.53 -12.17 -0.60
CA GLN A 146 1.43 -11.02 -0.46
C GLN A 146 0.83 -9.72 -1.01
N THR A 147 -0.09 -9.82 -1.98
CA THR A 147 -0.75 -8.65 -2.59
C THR A 147 -2.01 -8.21 -1.82
N MET A 148 -2.52 -9.07 -0.94
CA MET A 148 -3.70 -8.79 -0.13
C MET A 148 -3.39 -7.85 1.02
N ASP A 149 -4.22 -6.83 1.18
CA ASP A 149 -4.15 -5.91 2.32
C ASP A 149 -4.57 -6.61 3.62
N ARG A 150 -3.68 -6.58 4.62
CA ARG A 150 -3.92 -7.17 5.95
C ARG A 150 -4.95 -6.38 6.75
N GLU A 151 -5.21 -5.13 6.40
CA GLU A 151 -6.21 -4.30 7.09
C GLU A 151 -7.62 -4.88 6.95
N ILE A 152 -7.95 -5.48 5.80
CA ILE A 152 -9.25 -6.13 5.56
C ILE A 152 -9.48 -7.28 6.56
N GLU A 153 -8.50 -8.16 6.73
CA GLU A 153 -8.59 -9.27 7.68
C GLU A 153 -8.64 -8.78 9.13
N ARG A 154 -7.82 -7.77 9.47
CA ARG A 154 -7.81 -7.19 10.82
C ARG A 154 -9.14 -6.55 11.18
N SER A 155 -9.77 -5.84 10.25
CA SER A 155 -11.09 -5.25 10.44
C SER A 155 -12.16 -6.33 10.60
N ALA A 156 -12.11 -7.40 9.81
CA ALA A 156 -13.01 -8.54 9.96
C ALA A 156 -12.91 -9.18 11.36
N TYR A 157 -11.70 -9.35 11.90
CA TYR A 157 -11.50 -9.86 13.26
C TYR A 157 -12.03 -8.91 14.33
N ARG A 158 -11.89 -7.58 14.15
CA ARG A 158 -12.44 -6.57 15.07
C ARG A 158 -13.97 -6.57 15.10
N LEU A 159 -14.61 -6.94 14.00
CA LEU A 159 -16.06 -7.15 13.91
C LEU A 159 -16.51 -8.49 14.52
N GLY A 160 -15.62 -9.24 15.18
CA GLY A 160 -15.95 -10.50 15.85
C GLY A 160 -16.01 -11.73 14.94
N LEU A 161 -15.58 -11.62 13.67
CA LEU A 161 -15.57 -12.78 12.76
C LEU A 161 -14.49 -13.78 13.15
N SER A 162 -14.86 -15.07 13.18
CA SER A 162 -13.92 -16.15 13.49
C SER A 162 -12.86 -16.34 12.39
N ARG A 163 -11.71 -16.93 12.72
CA ARG A 163 -10.65 -17.29 11.74
C ARG A 163 -11.15 -18.17 10.61
N SER A 164 -12.07 -19.10 10.89
CA SER A 164 -12.67 -19.96 9.86
C SER A 164 -13.58 -19.14 8.94
N THR A 165 -14.35 -18.20 9.50
CA THR A 165 -15.22 -17.31 8.71
C THR A 165 -14.39 -16.42 7.80
N VAL A 166 -13.31 -15.80 8.30
CA VAL A 166 -12.41 -14.97 7.51
C VAL A 166 -11.74 -15.79 6.41
N LEU A 167 -11.22 -16.98 6.74
CA LEU A 167 -10.62 -17.87 5.75
C LEU A 167 -11.61 -18.21 4.62
N ASN A 168 -12.80 -18.68 4.96
CA ASN A 168 -13.77 -19.19 3.98
C ASN A 168 -14.49 -18.09 3.19
N ARG A 169 -14.76 -16.93 3.81
CA ARG A 169 -15.54 -15.85 3.17
C ARG A 169 -14.70 -14.71 2.59
N ILE A 170 -13.46 -14.54 3.04
CA ILE A 170 -12.58 -13.44 2.61
C ILE A 170 -11.36 -14.00 1.89
N THR A 171 -10.56 -14.84 2.57
CA THR A 171 -9.25 -15.24 2.06
C THR A 171 -9.34 -16.19 0.87
N LEU A 172 -10.05 -17.33 1.00
CA LEU A 172 -10.16 -18.34 -0.07
C LEU A 172 -10.80 -17.80 -1.34
N PRO A 173 -11.93 -17.05 -1.29
CA PRO A 173 -12.50 -16.44 -2.51
C PRO A 173 -11.55 -15.43 -3.17
N ALA A 174 -10.79 -14.66 -2.38
CA ALA A 174 -9.83 -13.69 -2.90
C ALA A 174 -8.65 -14.36 -3.64
N ILE A 175 -8.22 -15.55 -3.20
CA ILE A 175 -7.13 -16.31 -3.84
C ILE A 175 -7.61 -17.38 -4.83
N ALA A 176 -8.91 -17.51 -5.09
CA ALA A 176 -9.47 -18.63 -5.85
C ALA A 176 -8.90 -18.76 -7.27
N ALA A 177 -8.73 -17.66 -7.99
CA ALA A 177 -8.15 -17.69 -9.34
C ALA A 177 -6.65 -18.01 -9.33
N PRO A 178 -5.79 -17.35 -8.52
CA PRO A 178 -4.41 -17.79 -8.33
C PRO A 178 -4.27 -19.25 -7.89
N LEU A 179 -5.17 -19.73 -7.03
CA LEU A 179 -5.22 -21.12 -6.60
C LEU A 179 -5.55 -22.06 -7.77
N ALA A 180 -6.53 -21.72 -8.60
CA ALA A 180 -6.87 -22.50 -9.79
C ALA A 180 -5.71 -22.56 -10.79
N THR A 181 -5.01 -21.44 -11.02
CA THR A 181 -3.80 -21.40 -11.84
C THR A 181 -2.69 -22.26 -11.25
N GLY A 182 -2.45 -22.17 -9.93
CA GLY A 182 -1.47 -22.99 -9.23
C GLY A 182 -1.77 -24.49 -9.30
N ALA A 183 -3.05 -24.87 -9.11
CA ALA A 183 -3.52 -26.24 -9.22
C ALA A 183 -3.37 -26.78 -10.66
N GLY A 184 -3.68 -25.95 -11.67
CA GLY A 184 -3.50 -26.31 -13.08
C GLY A 184 -2.03 -26.49 -13.48
N LEU A 185 -1.13 -25.61 -12.98
CA LEU A 185 0.31 -25.79 -13.16
C LEU A 185 0.84 -27.03 -12.44
N ALA A 186 0.33 -27.33 -11.24
CA ALA A 186 0.66 -28.55 -10.52
C ALA A 186 0.21 -29.81 -11.29
N PHE A 187 -1.00 -29.79 -11.87
CA PHE A 187 -1.49 -30.86 -12.73
C PHE A 187 -0.60 -31.02 -13.98
N ALA A 188 -0.32 -29.91 -14.67
CA ALA A 188 0.53 -29.93 -15.86
C ALA A 188 1.94 -30.45 -15.55
N ARG A 189 2.52 -30.07 -14.40
CA ARG A 189 3.80 -30.60 -13.94
C ARG A 189 3.72 -32.10 -13.67
N SER A 190 2.62 -32.57 -13.09
CA SER A 190 2.40 -33.99 -12.80
C SER A 190 2.31 -34.85 -14.07
N LEU A 191 1.74 -34.34 -15.16
CA LEU A 191 1.67 -35.06 -16.44
C LEU A 191 3.04 -35.40 -17.01
N GLY A 192 4.04 -34.53 -16.78
CA GLY A 192 5.41 -34.71 -17.26
C GLY A 192 6.32 -35.42 -16.27
N GLU A 193 5.80 -35.92 -15.14
CA GLU A 193 6.67 -36.56 -14.14
C GLU A 193 7.12 -37.95 -14.62
N PHE A 194 8.44 -38.13 -14.61
CA PHE A 194 9.11 -39.31 -15.11
C PHE A 194 10.15 -39.80 -14.11
N GLY A 195 11.10 -38.94 -13.73
CA GLY A 195 12.30 -39.35 -13.00
C GLY A 195 12.04 -39.74 -11.55
N THR A 196 11.19 -39.01 -10.82
CA THR A 196 10.82 -39.39 -9.46
C THR A 196 9.96 -40.66 -9.46
N THR A 197 9.05 -40.79 -10.43
CA THR A 197 8.16 -41.94 -10.58
C THR A 197 8.91 -43.22 -10.92
N ILE A 198 9.82 -43.21 -11.91
CA ILE A 198 10.58 -44.42 -12.28
C ILE A 198 11.47 -44.90 -11.13
N THR A 199 12.11 -43.98 -10.39
CA THR A 199 13.01 -44.34 -9.29
C THR A 199 12.27 -44.89 -8.06
N PHE A 200 11.05 -44.41 -7.76
CA PHE A 200 10.31 -44.81 -6.55
C PHE A 200 9.17 -45.81 -6.80
N ALA A 201 8.34 -45.57 -7.82
CA ALA A 201 7.16 -46.36 -8.14
C ALA A 201 7.41 -47.42 -9.23
N GLY A 202 8.55 -47.36 -9.93
CA GLY A 202 8.91 -48.29 -11.01
C GLY A 202 8.01 -48.18 -12.25
N SER A 203 8.04 -49.20 -13.11
CA SER A 203 7.30 -49.26 -14.39
C SER A 203 6.46 -50.52 -14.54
N LEU A 204 5.50 -50.75 -13.64
CA LEU A 204 4.63 -51.92 -13.68
C LEU A 204 3.44 -51.67 -14.63
N PRO A 205 3.27 -52.47 -15.70
CA PRO A 205 2.09 -52.42 -16.56
C PRO A 205 0.80 -52.48 -15.75
N GLY A 206 -0.19 -51.67 -16.11
CA GLY A 206 -1.48 -51.57 -15.44
C GLY A 206 -1.51 -51.14 -13.98
N ARG A 207 -0.37 -50.71 -13.42
CA ARG A 207 -0.32 -50.30 -12.02
C ARG A 207 0.45 -49.01 -11.77
N THR A 208 1.66 -48.87 -12.33
CA THR A 208 2.51 -47.69 -12.10
C THR A 208 3.08 -47.08 -13.36
N ARG A 209 2.92 -47.74 -14.52
CA ARG A 209 3.39 -47.23 -15.80
C ARG A 209 2.56 -46.02 -16.25
N THR A 210 3.14 -44.84 -16.14
CA THR A 210 2.59 -43.58 -16.67
C THR A 210 2.94 -43.40 -18.14
N LEU A 211 2.26 -42.49 -18.83
CA LEU A 211 2.45 -42.18 -20.24
C LEU A 211 3.87 -41.67 -20.55
N PRO A 212 4.51 -40.79 -19.75
CA PRO A 212 5.92 -40.43 -19.94
C PRO A 212 6.87 -41.64 -19.92
N LEU A 213 6.61 -42.58 -19.02
CA LEU A 213 7.41 -43.80 -18.89
C LEU A 213 7.15 -44.76 -20.05
N GLY A 214 5.91 -44.83 -20.53
CA GLY A 214 5.52 -45.51 -21.76
C GLY A 214 6.24 -44.96 -22.99
N ILE A 215 6.27 -43.64 -23.18
CA ILE A 215 6.99 -42.98 -24.28
C ILE A 215 8.48 -43.34 -24.26
N TYR A 216 9.09 -43.33 -23.07
CA TYR A 216 10.50 -43.70 -22.91
C TYR A 216 10.76 -45.15 -23.36
N LEU A 217 9.93 -46.09 -22.92
CA LEU A 217 10.07 -47.50 -23.28
C LEU A 217 9.75 -47.77 -24.76
N GLU A 218 8.68 -47.16 -25.29
CA GLU A 218 8.28 -47.33 -26.69
C GLU A 218 9.33 -46.74 -27.64
N ARG A 219 10.04 -45.68 -27.26
CA ARG A 219 11.10 -45.11 -28.08
C ARG A 219 12.18 -46.14 -28.45
N GLU A 220 12.45 -47.09 -27.56
CA GLU A 220 13.42 -48.17 -27.79
C GLU A 220 12.87 -49.26 -28.74
N ILE A 221 11.55 -49.34 -28.93
CA ILE A 221 10.84 -50.38 -29.69
C ILE A 221 10.29 -49.84 -31.01
N ASP A 222 9.41 -48.85 -30.95
CA ASP A 222 8.76 -48.17 -32.08
C ASP A 222 8.87 -46.65 -31.91
N SER A 223 9.85 -46.06 -32.59
CA SER A 223 10.08 -44.60 -32.54
C SER A 223 8.87 -43.79 -33.05
N ASP A 224 8.12 -44.33 -34.01
CA ASP A 224 6.91 -43.68 -34.55
C ASP A 224 5.77 -43.71 -33.53
N GLY A 225 5.59 -44.85 -32.85
CA GLY A 225 4.65 -45.00 -31.74
C GLY A 225 4.97 -44.06 -30.57
N ALA A 226 6.25 -43.92 -30.24
CA ALA A 226 6.70 -42.98 -29.22
C ALA A 226 6.41 -41.52 -29.57
N LEU A 227 6.60 -41.12 -30.84
CA LEU A 227 6.23 -39.77 -31.31
C LEU A 227 4.72 -39.52 -31.20
N ALA A 228 3.89 -40.51 -31.56
CA ALA A 228 2.44 -40.41 -31.43
C ALA A 228 2.00 -40.26 -29.96
N MET A 229 2.55 -41.06 -29.04
CA MET A 229 2.26 -40.93 -27.61
C MET A 229 2.77 -39.60 -27.02
N ALA A 230 3.94 -39.11 -27.47
CA ALA A 230 4.44 -37.80 -27.07
C ALA A 230 3.51 -36.66 -27.51
N ALA A 231 2.99 -36.73 -28.75
CA ALA A 231 2.00 -35.78 -29.25
C ALA A 231 0.69 -35.83 -28.46
N LEU A 232 0.23 -37.02 -28.07
CA LEU A 232 -0.93 -37.20 -27.20
C LEU A 232 -0.72 -36.52 -25.83
N LEU A 233 0.42 -36.77 -25.17
CA LEU A 233 0.74 -36.17 -23.88
C LEU A 233 0.81 -34.63 -23.97
N ILE A 234 1.45 -34.09 -25.02
CA ILE A 234 1.51 -32.64 -25.26
C ILE A 234 0.11 -32.06 -25.48
N GLY A 235 -0.74 -32.73 -26.27
CA GLY A 235 -2.12 -32.30 -26.50
C GLY A 235 -2.93 -32.23 -25.19
N ILE A 236 -2.83 -33.27 -24.35
CA ILE A 236 -3.46 -33.29 -23.02
C ILE A 236 -2.92 -32.14 -22.15
N ALA A 237 -1.61 -31.93 -22.11
CA ALA A 237 -0.99 -30.87 -21.31
C ALA A 237 -1.43 -29.47 -21.77
N LEU A 238 -1.54 -29.23 -23.08
CA LEU A 238 -2.04 -27.97 -23.64
C LEU A 238 -3.50 -27.72 -23.26
N ILE A 239 -4.37 -28.73 -23.37
CA ILE A 239 -5.78 -28.62 -22.96
C ILE A 239 -5.88 -28.25 -21.48
N VAL A 240 -5.13 -28.92 -20.62
CA VAL A 240 -5.10 -28.61 -19.18
C VAL A 240 -4.60 -27.20 -18.91
N LEU A 241 -3.53 -26.76 -19.58
CA LEU A 241 -2.98 -25.42 -19.38
C LEU A 241 -3.95 -24.32 -19.83
N VAL A 242 -4.67 -24.54 -20.94
CA VAL A 242 -5.73 -23.64 -21.39
C VAL A 242 -6.84 -23.59 -20.33
N LEU A 243 -7.35 -24.73 -19.88
CA LEU A 243 -8.39 -24.78 -18.83
C LEU A 243 -7.93 -24.11 -17.52
N ALA A 244 -6.66 -24.25 -17.14
CA ALA A 244 -6.08 -23.63 -15.95
C ALA A 244 -5.96 -22.10 -16.03
N THR A 245 -5.88 -21.54 -17.24
CA THR A 245 -5.73 -20.09 -17.49
C THR A 245 -7.06 -19.40 -17.77
N VAL A 246 -8.11 -20.14 -18.13
CA VAL A 246 -9.47 -19.60 -18.33
C VAL A 246 -9.95 -18.75 -17.14
N PRO A 247 -9.85 -19.17 -15.86
CA PRO A 247 -10.30 -18.35 -14.74
C PRO A 247 -9.63 -16.99 -14.67
N THR A 248 -8.32 -16.93 -14.93
CA THR A 248 -7.54 -15.68 -14.98
C THR A 248 -7.87 -14.81 -16.19
N LEU A 249 -8.17 -15.42 -17.34
CA LEU A 249 -8.58 -14.69 -18.55
C LEU A 249 -9.99 -14.10 -18.43
N LEU A 250 -10.87 -14.77 -17.69
CA LEU A 250 -12.22 -14.31 -17.39
C LEU A 250 -12.25 -13.22 -16.30
N GLN A 251 -11.15 -12.96 -15.59
CA GLN A 251 -11.09 -11.86 -14.64
C GLN A 251 -11.15 -10.53 -15.38
N LYS A 252 -12.16 -9.72 -15.05
CA LYS A 252 -12.28 -8.35 -15.56
C LYS A 252 -11.13 -7.49 -15.02
N SER A 253 -10.20 -7.12 -15.90
CA SER A 253 -9.22 -6.08 -15.60
C SER A 253 -9.87 -4.72 -15.84
N TYR A 254 -9.95 -3.92 -14.78
CA TYR A 254 -10.51 -2.57 -14.85
C TYR A 254 -9.38 -1.58 -15.04
N LYS A 255 -9.48 -0.75 -16.08
CA LYS A 255 -8.61 0.43 -16.24
C LYS A 255 -9.25 1.62 -15.54
N PRO A 256 -8.53 2.31 -14.64
CA PRO A 256 -9.00 3.55 -14.03
C PRO A 256 -9.38 4.54 -15.13
N THR A 257 -10.64 4.98 -15.13
CA THR A 257 -11.14 5.95 -16.11
C THR A 257 -11.72 7.13 -15.37
N VAL A 258 -11.22 8.33 -15.67
CA VAL A 258 -11.78 9.56 -15.11
C VAL A 258 -13.17 9.77 -15.71
N ARG A 259 -14.15 9.93 -14.84
CA ARG A 259 -15.54 10.25 -15.12
C ARG A 259 -15.91 11.50 -14.32
N THR A 260 -16.90 12.22 -14.82
CA THR A 260 -17.47 13.38 -14.15
C THR A 260 -18.09 12.96 -12.82
N ILE A 261 -18.00 13.86 -11.85
CA ILE A 261 -18.75 13.82 -10.60
C ILE A 261 -19.65 15.04 -10.68
N GLY A 262 -20.93 14.86 -10.39
CA GLY A 262 -21.92 15.93 -10.37
C GLY A 262 -21.66 16.94 -9.26
N THR A 263 -22.55 17.91 -9.14
CA THR A 263 -22.55 18.88 -8.04
C THR A 263 -22.90 18.20 -6.72
N ILE A 264 -22.22 18.59 -5.65
CA ILE A 264 -22.50 18.08 -4.30
C ILE A 264 -23.47 19.02 -3.60
N ASP A 265 -24.58 18.50 -3.11
CA ASP A 265 -25.53 19.23 -2.26
C ASP A 265 -25.12 19.07 -0.79
N ALA A 266 -24.48 20.11 -0.24
CA ALA A 266 -23.96 20.07 1.12
C ALA A 266 -25.06 19.96 2.19
N ASP A 267 -26.21 20.59 1.97
CA ASP A 267 -27.31 20.58 2.94
C ASP A 267 -28.00 19.21 2.94
N ARG A 268 -28.22 18.61 1.77
CA ARG A 268 -28.79 17.26 1.68
C ARG A 268 -27.84 16.20 2.25
N VAL A 269 -26.54 16.31 1.99
CA VAL A 269 -25.52 15.42 2.60
C VAL A 269 -25.51 15.56 4.13
N ARG A 270 -25.66 16.78 4.65
CA ARG A 270 -25.77 17.03 6.10
C ARG A 270 -27.00 16.37 6.70
N GLU A 271 -28.16 16.53 6.07
CA GLU A 271 -29.41 15.92 6.51
C GLU A 271 -29.30 14.37 6.55
N LEU A 272 -28.79 13.76 5.48
CA LEU A 272 -28.64 12.31 5.37
C LEU A 272 -27.62 11.71 6.35
N SER A 273 -26.56 12.46 6.67
CA SER A 273 -25.46 12.01 7.54
C SER A 273 -25.69 12.26 9.02
N ARG A 274 -26.78 12.94 9.42
CA ARG A 274 -26.97 13.42 10.79
C ARG A 274 -26.90 12.25 11.80
N PRO A 275 -26.04 12.31 12.83
CA PRO A 275 -25.95 11.26 13.85
C PRO A 275 -27.18 11.30 14.77
N GLU A 276 -27.50 10.17 15.41
CA GLU A 276 -28.58 10.09 16.40
C GLU A 276 -28.25 10.89 17.67
N SER A 277 -26.98 10.88 18.08
CA SER A 277 -26.44 11.66 19.19
C SER A 277 -24.97 11.99 18.95
N ALA A 278 -24.55 13.21 19.26
CA ALA A 278 -23.15 13.61 19.17
C ALA A 278 -22.72 14.43 20.37
N HIS A 279 -21.68 13.97 21.05
CA HIS A 279 -20.90 14.80 21.98
C HIS A 279 -19.93 15.65 21.17
N HIS A 280 -19.65 16.87 21.61
CA HIS A 280 -18.70 17.77 20.93
C HIS A 280 -19.09 18.19 19.50
N ALA A 281 -20.40 18.22 19.20
CA ALA A 281 -20.89 18.75 17.92
C ALA A 281 -20.46 20.21 17.72
N GLY A 282 -19.94 20.53 16.54
CA GLY A 282 -19.40 21.85 16.20
C GLY A 282 -17.88 21.94 16.36
N GLU A 283 -17.24 21.01 17.06
CA GLU A 283 -15.78 20.99 17.18
C GLU A 283 -15.12 20.43 15.91
N PHE A 284 -14.27 21.25 15.30
CA PHE A 284 -13.48 20.87 14.13
C PHE A 284 -11.99 21.03 14.47
N ILE A 285 -11.31 19.93 14.73
CA ILE A 285 -9.92 19.92 15.19
C ILE A 285 -9.01 19.58 14.01
N ALA A 286 -8.12 20.50 13.63
CA ALA A 286 -7.07 20.18 12.65
C ALA A 286 -5.87 19.56 13.38
N ILE A 287 -5.44 18.38 12.95
CA ILE A 287 -4.26 17.70 13.48
C ILE A 287 -3.08 17.98 12.53
N ILE A 288 -2.04 18.61 13.04
CA ILE A 288 -0.86 18.99 12.25
C ILE A 288 0.43 18.48 12.89
N GLY A 289 1.48 18.38 12.08
CA GLY A 289 2.79 17.93 12.52
C GLY A 289 3.61 17.36 11.36
N PRO A 290 4.92 17.15 11.54
CA PRO A 290 5.80 16.66 10.49
C PRO A 290 5.44 15.23 10.03
N ASN A 291 5.97 14.83 8.88
CA ASN A 291 5.82 13.46 8.40
C ASN A 291 6.48 12.49 9.38
N GLY A 292 5.78 11.40 9.71
CA GLY A 292 6.24 10.45 10.72
C GLY A 292 5.98 10.85 12.17
N ALA A 293 5.35 12.00 12.45
CA ALA A 293 5.04 12.45 13.81
C ALA A 293 4.04 11.57 14.58
N GLY A 294 3.44 10.56 13.96
CA GLY A 294 2.47 9.66 14.62
C GLY A 294 1.00 10.09 14.52
N LYS A 295 0.66 11.08 13.68
CA LYS A 295 -0.71 11.58 13.44
C LYS A 295 -1.74 10.47 13.21
N THR A 296 -1.51 9.61 12.20
CA THR A 296 -2.39 8.46 11.90
C THR A 296 -2.46 7.45 13.05
N THR A 297 -1.36 7.26 13.78
CA THR A 297 -1.32 6.34 14.93
C THR A 297 -2.14 6.87 16.09
N TYR A 298 -2.11 8.18 16.33
CA TYR A 298 -2.93 8.86 17.32
C TYR A 298 -4.42 8.69 16.98
N MET A 299 -4.82 8.99 15.74
CA MET A 299 -6.21 8.82 15.29
C MET A 299 -6.73 7.39 15.45
N ARG A 300 -5.90 6.38 15.21
CA ARG A 300 -6.28 4.96 15.36
C ARG A 300 -6.62 4.54 16.79
N ARG A 301 -6.28 5.35 17.80
CA ARG A 301 -6.62 5.10 19.21
C ARG A 301 -7.95 5.74 19.62
N LEU A 302 -8.49 6.63 18.78
CA LEU A 302 -9.72 7.34 19.06
C LEU A 302 -10.93 6.55 18.54
N ASP A 303 -12.02 6.60 19.29
CA ASP A 303 -13.30 6.05 18.86
C ASP A 303 -13.95 6.96 17.82
N GLY A 304 -14.38 6.39 16.69
CA GLY A 304 -15.03 7.11 15.61
C GLY A 304 -14.86 6.42 14.27
N VAL A 305 -15.37 7.04 13.21
CA VAL A 305 -15.18 6.55 11.85
C VAL A 305 -13.90 7.16 11.28
N LEU A 306 -12.88 6.32 11.08
CA LEU A 306 -11.59 6.70 10.52
C LEU A 306 -11.52 6.46 9.02
N LEU A 307 -11.31 7.53 8.27
CA LEU A 307 -10.94 7.50 6.87
C LEU A 307 -9.45 7.72 6.71
N THR A 308 -8.72 6.69 6.28
CA THR A 308 -7.28 6.75 6.03
C THR A 308 -6.97 7.24 4.61
N GLN A 309 -5.72 7.61 4.35
CA GLN A 309 -5.23 8.06 3.04
C GLN A 309 -5.48 7.05 1.90
N ASN A 310 -5.57 5.76 2.22
CA ASN A 310 -5.91 4.71 1.26
C ASN A 310 -7.20 4.01 1.70
N PRO A 311 -8.36 4.63 1.43
CA PRO A 311 -9.63 4.11 1.92
C PRO A 311 -9.89 2.75 1.29
N GLY A 312 -10.03 1.72 2.14
CA GLY A 312 -10.25 0.32 1.74
C GLY A 312 -11.62 0.07 1.12
N LEU A 313 -11.91 0.68 -0.05
CA LEU A 313 -13.14 0.46 -0.79
C LEU A 313 -13.22 -1.01 -1.26
N PRO A 314 -14.40 -1.66 -1.21
CA PRO A 314 -14.53 -3.05 -1.60
C PRO A 314 -14.31 -3.23 -3.10
N ARG A 315 -13.16 -3.81 -3.47
CA ARG A 315 -12.71 -3.97 -4.88
C ARG A 315 -13.59 -4.90 -5.72
N THR A 316 -14.46 -5.70 -5.11
CA THR A 316 -15.29 -6.70 -5.81
C THR A 316 -16.66 -6.18 -6.22
N CYS A 317 -16.99 -4.92 -5.91
CA CYS A 317 -18.34 -4.38 -6.10
C CYS A 317 -18.34 -3.04 -6.87
N THR A 318 -19.54 -2.55 -7.17
CA THR A 318 -19.77 -1.20 -7.73
C THR A 318 -19.85 -0.16 -6.62
N VAL A 319 -19.76 1.13 -6.96
CA VAL A 319 -19.93 2.22 -5.99
C VAL A 319 -21.27 2.12 -5.25
N ARG A 320 -22.36 1.85 -5.96
CA ARG A 320 -23.69 1.59 -5.40
C ARG A 320 -23.65 0.51 -4.34
N LYS A 321 -23.11 -0.67 -4.66
CA LYS A 321 -22.98 -1.78 -3.70
C LYS A 321 -22.09 -1.42 -2.51
N ALA A 322 -21.05 -0.61 -2.71
CA ALA A 322 -20.21 -0.15 -1.61
C ALA A 322 -20.95 0.80 -0.65
N LEU A 323 -21.93 1.56 -1.15
CA LEU A 323 -22.83 2.40 -0.36
C LEU A 323 -23.95 1.58 0.29
N GLU A 324 -24.54 0.60 -0.40
CA GLU A 324 -25.53 -0.35 0.16
C GLU A 324 -25.01 -1.07 1.42
N MET A 325 -23.68 -1.25 1.52
CA MET A 325 -23.05 -1.83 2.71
C MET A 325 -23.13 -0.95 3.97
N VAL A 326 -23.44 0.34 3.84
CA VAL A 326 -23.42 1.30 4.96
C VAL A 326 -24.70 2.12 5.10
N THR A 327 -25.59 2.12 4.10
CA THR A 327 -26.85 2.86 4.13
C THR A 327 -27.91 2.15 3.28
N ASP A 328 -29.16 2.23 3.72
CA ASP A 328 -30.31 1.72 2.98
C ASP A 328 -30.80 2.71 1.90
N ASN A 329 -30.52 4.01 2.06
CA ASN A 329 -31.01 5.09 1.18
C ASN A 329 -30.00 5.44 0.09
N VAL A 330 -29.57 4.46 -0.70
CA VAL A 330 -28.43 4.61 -1.61
C VAL A 330 -28.68 5.61 -2.73
N ASP A 331 -29.89 5.65 -3.30
CA ASP A 331 -30.21 6.57 -4.39
C ASP A 331 -30.15 8.04 -3.96
N GLU A 332 -30.63 8.35 -2.75
CA GLU A 332 -30.54 9.71 -2.19
C GLU A 332 -29.09 10.13 -1.97
N TRP A 333 -28.24 9.20 -1.50
CA TRP A 333 -26.81 9.45 -1.32
C TRP A 333 -26.07 9.62 -2.64
N VAL A 334 -26.44 8.83 -3.66
CA VAL A 334 -25.86 8.91 -5.00
C VAL A 334 -26.18 10.26 -5.62
N ASP A 335 -27.42 10.73 -5.49
CA ASP A 335 -27.85 12.03 -6.01
C ASP A 335 -27.20 13.19 -5.25
N ALA A 336 -27.34 13.24 -3.91
CA ALA A 336 -26.82 14.32 -3.07
C ALA A 336 -25.29 14.50 -3.18
N ALA A 337 -24.56 13.41 -3.39
CA ALA A 337 -23.11 13.45 -3.51
C ALA A 337 -22.59 13.57 -4.96
N GLY A 338 -23.47 13.71 -5.96
CA GLY A 338 -23.10 13.81 -7.37
C GLY A 338 -22.46 12.54 -7.94
N LEU A 339 -22.83 11.36 -7.43
CA LEU A 339 -22.26 10.07 -7.80
C LEU A 339 -23.04 9.31 -8.89
N THR A 340 -24.04 9.93 -9.52
CA THR A 340 -24.93 9.28 -10.51
C THR A 340 -24.16 8.56 -11.62
N ASP A 341 -23.15 9.22 -12.22
CA ASP A 341 -22.29 8.65 -13.27
C ASP A 341 -21.33 7.56 -12.76
N LEU A 342 -21.19 7.44 -11.44
CA LEU A 342 -20.28 6.50 -10.76
C LEU A 342 -21.01 5.32 -10.12
N ALA A 343 -22.32 5.37 -9.91
CA ALA A 343 -23.08 4.40 -9.12
C ALA A 343 -22.84 2.95 -9.57
N ASP A 344 -22.90 2.67 -10.87
CA ASP A 344 -22.72 1.32 -11.42
C ASP A 344 -21.28 1.01 -11.83
N VAL A 345 -20.35 1.92 -11.55
CA VAL A 345 -18.94 1.74 -11.87
C VAL A 345 -18.29 0.79 -10.85
N PRO A 346 -17.57 -0.24 -11.30
CA PRO A 346 -16.78 -1.10 -10.42
C PRO A 346 -15.69 -0.30 -9.70
N VAL A 347 -15.54 -0.49 -8.39
CA VAL A 347 -14.56 0.23 -7.55
C VAL A 347 -13.13 0.22 -8.13
N PRO A 348 -12.60 -0.89 -8.69
CA PRO A 348 -11.26 -0.89 -9.29
C PRO A 348 -11.11 -0.03 -10.55
N ALA A 349 -12.22 0.42 -11.16
CA ALA A 349 -12.23 1.28 -12.34
C ALA A 349 -12.23 2.79 -12.00
N LEU A 350 -12.26 3.15 -10.70
CA LEU A 350 -12.24 4.53 -10.23
C LEU A 350 -10.82 5.12 -10.31
N SER A 351 -10.71 6.42 -10.57
CA SER A 351 -9.49 7.18 -10.34
C SER A 351 -9.25 7.42 -8.84
N GLY A 352 -8.04 7.83 -8.45
CA GLY A 352 -7.71 8.12 -7.05
C GLY A 352 -8.65 9.15 -6.40
N GLY A 353 -8.90 10.28 -7.08
CA GLY A 353 -9.82 11.31 -6.59
C GLY A 353 -11.29 10.85 -6.53
N GLN A 354 -11.73 10.00 -7.46
CA GLN A 354 -13.07 9.41 -7.41
C GLN A 354 -13.23 8.43 -6.25
N ALA A 355 -12.21 7.59 -6.01
CA ALA A 355 -12.18 6.69 -4.88
C ALA A 355 -12.20 7.46 -3.55
N ALA A 356 -11.42 8.55 -3.44
CA ALA A 356 -11.44 9.42 -2.26
C ALA A 356 -12.83 10.03 -2.02
N HIS A 357 -13.49 10.52 -3.07
CA HIS A 357 -14.86 11.05 -2.99
C HIS A 357 -15.86 10.00 -2.52
N VAL A 358 -15.88 8.82 -3.14
CA VAL A 358 -16.76 7.71 -2.75
C VAL A 358 -16.51 7.29 -1.30
N ALA A 359 -15.25 7.29 -0.86
CA ALA A 359 -14.91 6.91 0.50
C ALA A 359 -15.35 7.96 1.54
N LEU A 360 -15.26 9.25 1.24
CA LEU A 360 -15.83 10.32 2.07
C LEU A 360 -17.35 10.18 2.21
N VAL A 361 -18.06 9.96 1.09
CA VAL A 361 -19.51 9.72 1.11
C VAL A 361 -19.85 8.50 1.96
N ARG A 362 -19.13 7.39 1.76
CA ARG A 362 -19.33 6.16 2.51
C ARG A 362 -19.06 6.36 4.01
N ALA A 363 -18.06 7.15 4.38
CA ALA A 363 -17.78 7.48 5.78
C ALA A 363 -18.93 8.30 6.39
N LEU A 364 -19.44 9.32 5.70
CA LEU A 364 -20.57 10.12 6.18
C LEU A 364 -21.89 9.34 6.23
N ALA A 365 -22.10 8.40 5.30
CA ALA A 365 -23.28 7.55 5.26
C ALA A 365 -23.45 6.65 6.49
N THR A 366 -22.36 6.34 7.20
CA THR A 366 -22.42 5.64 8.50
C THR A 366 -22.92 6.50 9.66
N ARG A 367 -23.32 7.75 9.40
CA ARG A 367 -23.81 8.75 10.36
C ARG A 367 -22.93 8.90 11.61
N PRO A 368 -21.61 9.15 11.45
CA PRO A 368 -20.68 9.16 12.59
C PRO A 368 -20.88 10.38 13.50
N ALA A 369 -20.93 10.15 14.81
CA ALA A 369 -20.86 11.21 15.82
C ALA A 369 -19.46 11.85 15.93
N ARG A 370 -18.41 11.06 15.64
CA ARG A 370 -17.02 11.52 15.50
C ARG A 370 -16.43 11.00 14.18
N LEU A 371 -15.96 11.93 13.35
CA LEU A 371 -15.36 11.64 12.04
C LEU A 371 -13.87 11.98 12.07
N LEU A 372 -13.03 10.99 11.78
CA LEU A 372 -11.58 11.10 11.79
C LEU A 372 -11.08 10.99 10.34
N LEU A 373 -10.47 12.04 9.81
CA LEU A 373 -10.07 12.13 8.41
C LEU A 373 -8.56 12.32 8.27
N ASP A 374 -7.87 11.39 7.61
CA ASP A 374 -6.43 11.44 7.37
C ASP A 374 -6.12 11.87 5.93
N GLU A 375 -5.79 13.15 5.73
CA GLU A 375 -5.55 13.79 4.43
C GLU A 375 -6.60 13.48 3.33
N PRO A 376 -7.91 13.58 3.62
CA PRO A 376 -8.97 13.14 2.72
C PRO A 376 -9.04 13.92 1.39
N LEU A 377 -8.54 15.16 1.37
CA LEU A 377 -8.60 16.06 0.22
C LEU A 377 -7.33 16.04 -0.64
N ALA A 378 -6.26 15.36 -0.22
CA ALA A 378 -4.96 15.41 -0.90
C ALA A 378 -4.99 14.82 -2.33
N ALA A 379 -5.86 13.84 -2.58
CA ALA A 379 -6.02 13.19 -3.89
C ALA A 379 -7.17 13.77 -4.74
N ILE A 380 -7.83 14.83 -4.27
CA ILE A 380 -8.99 15.46 -4.90
C ILE A 380 -8.54 16.75 -5.59
N ASP A 381 -9.10 17.04 -6.77
CA ASP A 381 -8.80 18.29 -7.48
C ASP A 381 -9.31 19.54 -6.73
N ILE A 382 -8.74 20.70 -7.04
CA ILE A 382 -8.96 21.95 -6.30
C ILE A 382 -10.45 22.33 -6.22
N ALA A 383 -11.19 22.21 -7.32
CA ALA A 383 -12.60 22.60 -7.38
C ALA A 383 -13.45 21.69 -6.48
N ARG A 384 -13.21 20.38 -6.53
CA ARG A 384 -13.92 19.42 -5.67
C ARG A 384 -13.49 19.49 -4.21
N ALA A 385 -12.22 19.77 -3.93
CA ALA A 385 -11.77 20.00 -2.57
C ALA A 385 -12.50 21.19 -1.94
N SER A 386 -12.77 22.25 -2.71
CA SER A 386 -13.59 23.39 -2.26
C SER A 386 -15.04 22.99 -1.94
N ALA A 387 -15.67 22.20 -2.81
CA ALA A 387 -17.02 21.67 -2.55
C ALA A 387 -17.05 20.81 -1.27
N TRP A 388 -16.05 19.93 -1.08
CA TRP A 388 -15.93 19.13 0.13
C TRP A 388 -15.68 19.94 1.39
N ARG A 389 -14.92 21.06 1.34
CA ARG A 389 -14.80 21.97 2.49
C ARG A 389 -16.17 22.52 2.90
N THR A 390 -17.00 22.89 1.92
CA THR A 390 -18.37 23.35 2.18
C THR A 390 -19.20 22.27 2.88
N VAL A 391 -19.12 21.02 2.40
CA VAL A 391 -19.79 19.87 3.02
C VAL A 391 -19.27 19.62 4.43
N LEU A 392 -17.95 19.55 4.62
CA LEU A 392 -17.30 19.29 5.91
C LEU A 392 -17.64 20.37 6.94
N HIS A 393 -17.71 21.64 6.52
CA HIS A 393 -18.17 22.74 7.37
C HIS A 393 -19.66 22.62 7.72
N ALA A 394 -20.50 22.19 6.78
CA ALA A 394 -21.92 21.97 7.06
C ALA A 394 -22.13 20.82 8.05
N VAL A 395 -21.46 19.68 7.84
CA VAL A 395 -21.63 18.48 8.67
C VAL A 395 -20.98 18.57 10.04
N SER A 396 -19.98 19.44 10.24
CA SER A 396 -19.34 19.66 11.55
C SER A 396 -20.29 20.24 12.58
N LYS A 397 -21.35 20.93 12.14
CA LYS A 397 -22.38 21.48 13.05
C LYS A 397 -23.10 20.40 13.87
N ASP A 398 -23.13 19.16 13.38
CA ASP A 398 -23.85 18.06 14.01
C ASP A 398 -22.92 16.96 14.57
N ARG A 399 -21.59 17.09 14.45
CA ARG A 399 -20.62 16.05 14.86
C ARG A 399 -19.25 16.64 15.16
N GLN A 400 -18.40 15.89 15.85
CA GLN A 400 -16.99 16.27 15.99
C GLN A 400 -16.20 15.79 14.76
N ILE A 401 -15.34 16.64 14.20
CA ILE A 401 -14.46 16.29 13.08
C ILE A 401 -13.02 16.51 13.48
N MET A 402 -12.16 15.50 13.24
CA MET A 402 -10.72 15.64 13.37
C MET A 402 -10.06 15.39 12.02
N LEU A 403 -9.32 16.36 11.51
CA LEU A 403 -8.75 16.35 10.18
C LEU A 403 -7.23 16.46 10.24
N VAL A 404 -6.51 15.44 9.79
CA VAL A 404 -5.08 15.58 9.46
C VAL A 404 -4.98 16.26 8.11
N THR A 405 -4.29 17.39 8.07
CA THR A 405 -4.03 18.15 6.84
C THR A 405 -2.71 18.90 6.94
N HIS A 406 -2.06 19.09 5.80
CA HIS A 406 -0.92 19.98 5.64
C HIS A 406 -1.31 21.22 4.81
N ASN A 407 -2.58 21.37 4.44
CA ASN A 407 -3.06 22.49 3.63
C ASN A 407 -3.57 23.62 4.54
N PRO A 408 -2.95 24.81 4.49
CA PRO A 408 -3.40 25.95 5.31
C PRO A 408 -4.88 26.29 5.08
N THR A 409 -5.37 26.16 3.84
CA THR A 409 -6.76 26.47 3.48
C THR A 409 -7.76 25.63 4.27
N ASP A 410 -7.43 24.37 4.54
CA ASP A 410 -8.31 23.48 5.31
C ASP A 410 -8.38 23.93 6.77
N ILE A 411 -7.26 24.38 7.33
CA ILE A 411 -7.16 24.86 8.71
C ILE A 411 -7.96 26.15 8.85
N TYR A 412 -7.69 27.15 8.00
CA TYR A 412 -8.37 28.45 8.06
C TYR A 412 -9.87 28.37 7.79
N ALA A 413 -10.30 27.49 6.89
CA ALA A 413 -11.71 27.42 6.48
C ALA A 413 -12.57 26.55 7.41
N LEU A 414 -11.98 25.56 8.08
CA LEU A 414 -12.73 24.52 8.76
C LEU A 414 -12.46 24.43 10.26
N ALA A 415 -11.22 24.62 10.70
CA ALA A 415 -10.81 24.29 12.06
C ALA A 415 -11.28 25.35 13.07
N THR A 416 -11.74 24.87 14.22
CA THR A 416 -11.99 25.68 15.42
C THR A 416 -10.75 25.70 16.33
N SER A 417 -10.00 24.61 16.36
CA SER A 417 -8.76 24.46 17.10
C SER A 417 -7.76 23.59 16.34
N VAL A 418 -6.49 23.67 16.74
CA VAL A 418 -5.39 22.93 16.12
C VAL A 418 -4.66 22.11 17.18
N LEU A 419 -4.55 20.81 16.92
CA LEU A 419 -3.79 19.85 17.70
C LEU A 419 -2.44 19.59 17.01
N VAL A 420 -1.34 19.94 17.66
CA VAL A 420 0.01 19.74 17.13
C VAL A 420 0.61 18.46 17.71
N ILE A 421 1.06 17.56 16.84
CA ILE A 421 1.70 16.30 17.24
C ILE A 421 3.15 16.28 16.75
N GLU A 422 4.08 15.97 17.65
CA GLU A 422 5.48 15.68 17.32
C GLU A 422 5.96 14.43 18.08
N GLN A 423 6.74 13.58 17.40
CA GLN A 423 7.31 12.35 17.98
C GLN A 423 6.30 11.42 18.69
N GLY A 424 5.04 11.46 18.28
CA GLY A 424 3.96 10.65 18.83
C GLY A 424 3.21 11.25 20.03
N GLU A 425 3.60 12.45 20.48
CA GLU A 425 3.02 13.17 21.62
C GLU A 425 2.30 14.44 21.17
N VAL A 426 1.27 14.84 21.92
CA VAL A 426 0.56 16.11 21.71
C VAL A 426 1.40 17.23 22.33
N VAL A 427 1.83 18.18 21.50
CA VAL A 427 2.67 19.33 21.90
C VAL A 427 1.80 20.51 22.31
N ALA A 428 0.70 20.76 21.59
CA ALA A 428 -0.20 21.86 21.85
C ALA A 428 -1.61 21.55 21.32
N GLU A 429 -2.63 22.12 21.97
CA GLU A 429 -4.01 22.17 21.50
C GLU A 429 -4.57 23.55 21.82
N GLU A 430 -4.67 24.41 20.81
CA GLU A 430 -5.08 25.81 20.99
C GLU A 430 -6.04 26.23 19.85
N SER A 431 -6.67 27.39 19.98
CA SER A 431 -7.50 27.96 18.90
C SER A 431 -6.66 28.24 17.64
N VAL A 432 -7.30 28.28 16.46
CA VAL A 432 -6.61 28.60 15.19
C VAL A 432 -5.93 29.97 15.26
N GLU A 433 -6.56 30.94 15.92
CA GLU A 433 -5.98 32.28 16.08
C GLU A 433 -4.69 32.22 16.92
N GLU A 434 -4.73 31.54 18.07
CA GLU A 434 -3.60 31.49 19.00
C GLU A 434 -2.43 30.66 18.44
N ILE A 435 -2.71 29.50 17.85
CA ILE A 435 -1.67 28.60 17.33
C ILE A 435 -0.87 29.22 16.17
N LEU A 436 -1.51 30.08 15.38
CA LEU A 436 -0.89 30.77 14.27
C LEU A 436 -0.21 32.07 14.72
N ARG A 437 -0.72 32.71 15.77
CA ARG A 437 -0.10 33.88 16.39
C ARG A 437 1.21 33.52 17.11
N VAL A 438 1.21 32.41 17.87
CA VAL A 438 2.37 31.92 18.63
C VAL A 438 2.64 30.46 18.27
N PRO A 439 3.32 30.20 17.12
CA PRO A 439 3.56 28.84 16.68
C PRO A 439 4.45 28.03 17.66
N PRO A 440 3.96 26.91 18.21
CA PRO A 440 4.71 26.15 19.21
C PRO A 440 5.95 25.48 18.62
N THR A 441 5.93 25.12 17.33
CA THR A 441 7.01 24.41 16.64
C THR A 441 7.35 25.08 15.31
N GLN A 442 8.52 24.77 14.75
CA GLN A 442 8.96 25.33 13.46
C GLN A 442 7.97 24.97 12.34
N PHE A 443 7.49 23.73 12.32
CA PHE A 443 6.51 23.27 11.35
C PHE A 443 5.23 24.15 11.31
N VAL A 444 4.74 24.55 12.49
CA VAL A 444 3.56 25.43 12.58
C VAL A 444 3.88 26.84 12.13
N ALA A 445 5.09 27.34 12.39
CA ALA A 445 5.52 28.66 11.92
C ALA A 445 5.58 28.72 10.40
N ASP A 446 6.14 27.69 9.75
CA ASP A 446 6.19 27.58 8.30
C ASP A 446 4.78 27.56 7.69
N LEU A 447 3.85 26.83 8.33
CA LEU A 447 2.44 26.78 7.94
C LEU A 447 1.71 28.12 8.10
N ALA A 448 2.01 28.86 9.17
CA ALA A 448 1.50 30.21 9.42
C ALA A 448 2.14 31.26 8.49
N GLY A 449 3.23 30.91 7.80
CA GLY A 449 4.00 31.85 6.99
C GLY A 449 4.78 32.86 7.84
N LEU A 450 5.27 32.44 9.01
CA LEU A 450 5.98 33.27 9.96
C LEU A 450 7.40 32.75 10.19
N ASN A 451 8.34 33.67 10.39
CA ASN A 451 9.64 33.33 10.93
C ASN A 451 9.54 33.14 12.43
N ARG A 452 10.21 32.09 12.94
CA ARG A 452 10.21 31.71 14.34
C ARG A 452 11.64 31.51 14.82
N ILE A 453 12.00 32.19 15.90
CA ILE A 453 13.28 32.00 16.59
C ILE A 453 12.99 31.67 18.05
N THR A 454 13.65 30.64 18.57
CA THR A 454 13.53 30.26 19.99
C THR A 454 14.77 30.63 20.78
N GLY A 455 14.59 30.98 22.05
CA GLY A 455 15.70 31.27 22.94
C GLY A 455 15.26 31.60 24.36
N MET A 456 16.21 32.06 25.18
CA MET A 456 15.96 32.52 26.54
C MET A 456 16.01 34.05 26.56
N VAL A 457 15.08 34.68 27.28
CA VAL A 457 15.13 36.13 27.51
C VAL A 457 16.39 36.45 28.31
N THR A 458 17.19 37.40 27.84
CA THR A 458 18.45 37.84 28.45
C THR A 458 18.32 39.18 29.15
N ALA A 459 17.55 40.12 28.57
CA ALA A 459 17.34 41.46 29.11
C ALA A 459 15.98 42.02 28.66
N VAL A 460 15.42 42.92 29.47
CA VAL A 460 14.20 43.67 29.15
C VAL A 460 14.42 45.10 29.57
N ASP A 461 14.61 45.99 28.58
CA ASP A 461 14.97 47.39 28.79
C ASP A 461 14.06 48.28 27.94
N ASP A 462 13.42 49.28 28.55
CA ASP A 462 12.59 50.30 27.86
C ASP A 462 11.57 49.72 26.84
N GLY A 463 10.91 48.62 27.18
CA GLY A 463 9.90 47.96 26.34
C GLY A 463 10.47 47.10 25.20
N VAL A 464 11.80 46.97 25.10
CA VAL A 464 12.49 46.04 24.19
C VAL A 464 12.91 44.80 24.97
N VAL A 465 12.49 43.64 24.48
CA VAL A 465 12.86 42.32 25.01
C VAL A 465 14.00 41.77 24.17
N THR A 466 15.09 41.36 24.81
CA THR A 466 16.23 40.72 24.15
C THR A 466 16.26 39.24 24.51
N MET A 467 16.39 38.38 23.50
CA MET A 467 16.45 36.93 23.58
C MET A 467 17.68 36.45 22.82
N GLY A 468 18.79 36.22 23.53
CA GLY A 468 20.07 35.88 22.91
C GLY A 468 20.55 36.98 21.96
N THR A 469 20.52 36.70 20.65
CA THR A 469 20.88 37.65 19.56
C THR A 469 19.68 38.36 18.93
N VAL A 470 18.46 38.10 19.42
CA VAL A 470 17.21 38.69 18.91
C VAL A 470 16.75 39.79 19.85
N SER A 471 16.39 40.94 19.31
CA SER A 471 15.71 42.04 20.01
C SER A 471 14.32 42.25 19.40
N GLY A 472 13.29 42.33 20.22
CA GLY A 472 11.92 42.52 19.78
C GLY A 472 11.11 43.33 20.79
N VAL A 473 9.83 43.49 20.50
CA VAL A 473 8.85 44.06 21.43
C VAL A 473 8.03 42.94 22.07
N CYS A 474 7.45 43.23 23.22
CA CYS A 474 6.49 42.33 23.86
C CYS A 474 5.31 42.11 22.91
N GLY A 475 4.91 40.85 22.72
CA GLY A 475 3.77 40.51 21.88
C GLY A 475 2.48 41.20 22.35
N PRO A 476 1.50 41.43 21.45
CA PRO A 476 0.18 41.88 21.84
C PRO A 476 -0.39 40.93 22.92
N ASP A 477 -0.99 41.52 23.97
CA ASP A 477 -1.61 40.80 25.09
C ASP A 477 -0.68 40.06 26.07
N VAL A 478 0.64 40.19 25.92
CA VAL A 478 1.61 39.66 26.90
C VAL A 478 1.89 40.73 27.95
N GLN A 479 1.79 40.38 29.25
CA GLN A 479 2.20 41.31 30.30
C GLN A 479 3.74 41.40 30.37
N PRO A 480 4.32 42.60 30.58
CA PRO A 480 5.78 42.75 30.70
C PRO A 480 6.41 41.85 31.77
N ASP A 481 5.64 41.50 32.81
CA ASP A 481 6.06 40.64 33.90
C ASP A 481 6.20 39.15 33.52
N GLU A 482 5.66 38.73 32.37
CA GLU A 482 5.74 37.35 31.86
C GLU A 482 7.07 37.07 31.13
N LEU A 483 7.70 38.11 30.58
CA LEU A 483 8.98 38.02 29.88
C LEU A 483 10.08 38.56 30.81
N ARG A 484 10.63 37.69 31.66
CA ARG A 484 11.76 38.03 32.54
C ARG A 484 13.04 37.33 32.08
N PRO A 485 14.23 37.89 32.39
CA PRO A 485 15.48 37.19 32.13
C PRO A 485 15.47 35.75 32.66
N GLY A 486 15.85 34.79 31.82
CA GLY A 486 15.82 33.36 32.12
C GLY A 486 14.52 32.63 31.75
N VAL A 487 13.50 33.33 31.25
CA VAL A 487 12.27 32.68 30.73
C VAL A 487 12.48 32.22 29.28
N PRO A 488 12.09 30.99 28.92
CA PRO A 488 12.04 30.55 27.52
C PRO A 488 11.01 31.37 26.73
N ALA A 489 11.40 31.88 25.57
CA ALA A 489 10.56 32.72 24.73
C ALA A 489 10.66 32.33 23.24
N VAL A 490 9.67 32.78 22.48
CA VAL A 490 9.60 32.63 21.03
C VAL A 490 9.46 34.01 20.42
N ALA A 491 10.37 34.35 19.50
CA ALA A 491 10.28 35.54 18.68
C ALA A 491 9.65 35.19 17.32
N VAL A 492 8.62 35.94 16.93
CA VAL A 492 7.84 35.72 15.71
C VAL A 492 7.76 37.00 14.89
N PHE A 493 7.97 36.89 13.58
CA PHE A 493 7.89 38.03 12.65
C PHE A 493 7.52 37.59 11.24
N ALA A 494 6.88 38.47 10.48
CA ALA A 494 6.55 38.21 9.07
C ALA A 494 7.82 38.17 8.20
N PRO A 495 7.94 37.25 7.24
CA PRO A 495 9.07 37.18 6.32
C PRO A 495 9.39 38.52 5.62
N GLU A 496 8.36 39.27 5.23
CA GLU A 496 8.47 40.58 4.57
C GLU A 496 9.11 41.68 5.45
N SER A 497 9.19 41.47 6.76
CA SER A 497 9.83 42.42 7.68
C SER A 497 11.35 42.28 7.75
N ALA A 498 11.91 41.27 7.07
CA ALA A 498 13.34 41.02 7.00
C ALA A 498 13.91 41.41 5.63
N ILE A 499 15.18 41.79 5.63
CA ILE A 499 15.94 42.17 4.44
C ILE A 499 17.20 41.31 4.39
N LEU A 500 17.62 40.93 3.17
CA LEU A 500 18.87 40.25 2.93
C LEU A 500 19.98 41.20 2.51
N ARG A 501 21.16 41.00 3.08
CA ARG A 501 22.41 41.63 2.66
C ARG A 501 23.45 40.55 2.37
N MET A 502 24.23 40.73 1.32
CA MET A 502 25.41 39.89 1.10
C MET A 502 26.43 40.13 2.20
N TYR A 503 27.11 39.08 2.63
CA TYR A 503 28.18 39.18 3.61
C TYR A 503 29.38 39.93 3.02
N SER A 504 29.34 41.26 3.09
CA SER A 504 30.47 42.15 2.77
C SER A 504 30.95 42.82 4.05
N TYR A 505 32.27 42.92 4.19
CA TYR A 505 32.98 43.44 5.36
C TYR A 505 32.87 44.97 5.43
N SER A 506 31.67 45.51 5.61
CA SER A 506 31.48 46.87 6.13
C SER A 506 30.17 46.98 6.91
N SER A 507 30.31 47.06 8.23
CA SER A 507 29.26 47.56 9.12
C SER A 507 28.91 48.98 8.67
N ASN A 508 27.69 49.21 8.20
CA ASN A 508 27.22 50.55 7.86
C ASN A 508 26.94 51.28 9.20
N PRO A 509 27.74 52.27 9.61
CA PRO A 509 27.56 52.94 10.89
C PRO A 509 26.40 53.94 10.74
N GLY A 510 25.18 53.52 11.07
CA GLY A 510 23.99 54.39 11.00
C GLY A 510 22.64 53.70 10.84
N GLU A 511 22.56 52.36 10.90
CA GLU A 511 21.29 51.65 10.74
C GLU A 511 20.53 51.50 12.08
N SER A 512 19.22 51.76 12.07
CA SER A 512 18.36 51.64 13.26
C SER A 512 17.79 50.23 13.49
N ALA A 513 18.02 49.31 12.54
CA ALA A 513 17.69 47.91 12.71
C ALA A 513 18.60 47.30 13.79
N ARG A 514 17.99 46.72 14.82
CA ARG A 514 18.73 46.12 15.96
C ARG A 514 19.10 44.66 15.72
N ASN A 515 18.39 43.97 14.82
CA ASN A 515 18.62 42.55 14.56
C ASN A 515 19.49 42.36 13.32
N HIS A 516 20.64 41.72 13.50
CA HIS A 516 21.58 41.37 12.43
C HIS A 516 22.06 39.95 12.67
N TRP A 517 21.70 39.03 11.78
CA TRP A 517 22.06 37.63 11.89
C TRP A 517 22.83 37.17 10.67
N SER A 518 24.08 36.79 10.88
CA SER A 518 24.84 36.06 9.87
C SER A 518 24.25 34.66 9.72
N GLY A 519 24.01 34.25 8.48
CA GLY A 519 23.47 32.93 8.16
C GLY A 519 24.02 32.40 6.85
N VAL A 520 23.69 31.15 6.57
CA VAL A 520 24.03 30.46 5.32
C VAL A 520 22.75 30.13 4.58
N VAL A 521 22.71 30.37 3.28
CA VAL A 521 21.57 30.03 2.43
C VAL A 521 21.40 28.51 2.39
N SER A 522 20.28 28.02 2.94
CA SER A 522 19.92 26.60 3.00
C SER A 522 18.79 26.23 2.04
N GLY A 523 17.96 27.20 1.61
CA GLY A 523 16.81 26.96 0.75
C GLY A 523 16.50 28.14 -0.19
N ILE A 524 16.05 27.82 -1.40
CA ILE A 524 15.57 28.81 -2.38
C ILE A 524 14.27 28.28 -3.00
N ALA A 525 13.16 28.97 -2.81
CA ALA A 525 11.84 28.57 -3.30
C ALA A 525 11.11 29.71 -4.02
N HIS A 526 10.42 29.39 -5.12
CA HIS A 526 9.58 30.36 -5.84
C HIS A 526 8.13 30.23 -5.41
N SER A 527 7.52 31.32 -4.92
CA SER A 527 6.10 31.34 -4.55
C SER A 527 5.49 32.73 -4.70
N GLY A 528 4.27 32.81 -5.26
CA GLY A 528 3.50 34.06 -5.31
C GLY A 528 4.19 35.23 -6.05
N GLY A 529 5.05 34.95 -7.03
CA GLY A 529 5.82 35.97 -7.74
C GLY A 529 7.03 36.53 -6.97
N LYS A 530 7.35 35.94 -5.81
CA LYS A 530 8.54 36.24 -4.99
C LYS A 530 9.48 35.04 -4.95
N ILE A 531 10.73 35.27 -4.54
CA ILE A 531 11.71 34.24 -4.25
C ILE A 531 11.94 34.21 -2.75
N ASN A 532 11.58 33.13 -2.10
CA ASN A 532 11.79 32.92 -0.67
C ASN A 532 13.17 32.29 -0.48
N ILE A 533 14.05 33.01 0.20
CA ILE A 533 15.38 32.54 0.58
C ILE A 533 15.33 32.11 2.05
N THR A 534 15.61 30.85 2.33
CA THR A 534 15.75 30.32 3.69
C THR A 534 17.23 30.33 4.08
N ALA A 535 17.51 30.92 5.23
CA ALA A 535 18.84 31.05 5.80
C ALA A 535 18.90 30.38 7.18
N THR A 536 19.89 29.52 7.38
CA THR A 536 20.19 28.98 8.73
C THR A 536 21.05 29.99 9.46
N ILE A 537 20.55 30.51 10.59
CA ILE A 537 21.23 31.45 11.47
C ILE A 537 21.72 30.76 12.76
N ALA A 538 22.41 31.50 13.64
CA ALA A 538 22.92 30.96 14.89
C ALA A 538 21.83 30.28 15.75
N GLY A 539 22.19 29.16 16.38
CA GLY A 539 21.28 28.35 17.19
C GLY A 539 20.36 27.42 16.39
N ASP A 540 20.76 27.04 15.16
CA ASP A 540 20.02 26.17 14.23
C ASP A 540 18.60 26.66 13.91
N ASN A 541 18.36 27.97 14.01
CA ASN A 541 17.10 28.57 13.62
C ASN A 541 17.11 28.86 12.11
N GLU A 542 15.97 28.66 11.46
CA GLU A 542 15.77 28.99 10.05
C GLU A 542 14.91 30.24 9.91
N VAL A 543 15.34 31.14 9.02
CA VAL A 543 14.62 32.37 8.71
C VAL A 543 14.44 32.46 7.21
N THR A 544 13.19 32.63 6.78
CA THR A 544 12.83 32.86 5.40
C THR A 544 12.67 34.35 5.13
N VAL A 545 13.28 34.82 4.04
CA VAL A 545 13.20 36.21 3.58
C VAL A 545 12.78 36.23 2.12
N PRO A 546 11.62 36.84 1.78
CA PRO A 546 11.18 36.99 0.41
C PRO A 546 11.95 38.14 -0.26
N ILE A 547 12.46 37.88 -1.45
CA ILE A 547 13.08 38.88 -2.32
C ILE A 547 12.43 38.87 -3.70
N THR A 548 12.61 39.95 -4.45
CA THR A 548 12.12 40.02 -5.83
C THR A 548 13.03 39.18 -6.74
N PRO A 549 12.51 38.63 -7.87
CA PRO A 549 13.34 37.97 -8.86
C PRO A 549 14.48 38.84 -9.41
N ALA A 550 14.26 40.17 -9.51
CA ALA A 550 15.30 41.11 -9.89
C ALA A 550 16.43 41.18 -8.84
N SER A 551 16.07 41.34 -7.56
CA SER A 551 17.05 41.36 -6.47
C SER A 551 17.83 40.04 -6.37
N PHE A 552 17.19 38.89 -6.58
CA PHE A 552 17.88 37.60 -6.60
C PHE A 552 18.92 37.51 -7.73
N ALA A 553 18.55 37.96 -8.94
CA ALA A 553 19.46 37.98 -10.08
C ALA A 553 20.63 38.97 -9.89
N GLU A 554 20.37 40.13 -9.26
CA GLU A 554 21.40 41.13 -8.96
C GLU A 554 22.37 40.68 -7.85
N LEU A 555 21.85 40.04 -6.81
CA LEU A 555 22.66 39.59 -5.67
C LEU A 555 23.43 38.30 -5.96
N GLY A 556 23.03 37.54 -6.99
CA GLY A 556 23.72 36.33 -7.44
C GLY A 556 23.76 35.23 -6.37
N ILE A 557 22.72 35.13 -5.54
CA ILE A 557 22.66 34.22 -4.39
C ILE A 557 22.59 32.76 -4.85
N ASP A 558 23.46 31.92 -4.29
CA ASP A 558 23.44 30.47 -4.45
C ASP A 558 23.41 29.73 -3.09
N TYR A 559 23.13 28.43 -3.15
CA TYR A 559 23.16 27.55 -1.98
C TYR A 559 24.55 27.57 -1.32
N GLY A 560 24.57 27.77 0.00
CA GLY A 560 25.81 27.84 0.77
C GLY A 560 26.42 29.24 0.90
N ASP A 561 25.85 30.25 0.24
CA ASP A 561 26.32 31.62 0.38
C ASP A 561 26.10 32.16 1.80
N ARG A 562 27.06 32.99 2.24
CA ARG A 562 26.95 33.71 3.51
C ARG A 562 26.20 35.01 3.29
N ILE A 563 25.17 35.20 4.10
CA ILE A 563 24.27 36.35 4.05
C ILE A 563 24.07 36.90 5.46
N VAL A 564 23.60 38.15 5.53
CA VAL A 564 23.15 38.78 6.76
C VAL A 564 21.67 39.08 6.62
N VAL A 565 20.88 38.53 7.53
CA VAL A 565 19.45 38.84 7.67
C VAL A 565 19.32 40.01 8.63
N VAL A 566 18.62 41.06 8.19
CA VAL A 566 18.41 42.28 8.98
C VAL A 566 16.92 42.52 9.19
N THR A 567 16.52 42.80 10.43
CA THR A 567 15.14 43.19 10.75
C THR A 567 15.06 44.23 11.87
N LYS A 568 13.97 44.99 11.91
CA LYS A 568 13.74 45.99 12.97
C LYS A 568 13.15 45.30 14.20
N ALA A 569 13.60 45.67 15.39
CA ALA A 569 13.03 45.12 16.63
C ALA A 569 11.51 45.36 16.76
N LEU A 570 11.01 46.50 16.23
CA LEU A 570 9.57 46.82 16.23
C LEU A 570 8.71 45.88 15.36
N GLN A 571 9.32 45.05 14.51
CA GLN A 571 8.62 44.07 13.67
C GLN A 571 8.69 42.65 14.25
N VAL A 572 9.41 42.47 15.36
CA VAL A 572 9.60 41.19 16.02
C VAL A 572 8.80 41.18 17.31
N ASN A 573 7.78 40.34 17.37
CA ASN A 573 6.98 40.13 18.58
C ASN A 573 7.53 38.95 19.36
N ILE A 574 7.74 39.13 20.67
CA ILE A 574 8.27 38.11 21.57
C ILE A 574 7.17 37.66 22.52
N TYR A 575 6.97 36.35 22.59
CA TYR A 575 5.98 35.69 23.44
C TYR A 575 6.66 34.69 24.39
N PRO A 576 6.13 34.47 25.60
CA PRO A 576 6.62 33.42 26.48
C PRO A 576 6.37 32.05 25.83
N HIS A 577 7.37 31.17 25.88
CA HIS A 577 7.22 29.81 25.36
C HIS A 577 6.49 28.94 26.39
N ALA A 578 5.17 29.05 26.42
CA ALA A 578 4.34 28.24 27.30
C ALA A 578 4.21 26.83 26.70
N VAL A 579 5.11 25.90 27.05
CA VAL A 579 4.84 24.48 26.86
C VAL A 579 3.81 24.07 27.91
N LYS A 580 2.53 24.39 27.68
CA LYS A 580 1.45 23.79 28.46
C LYS A 580 1.47 22.29 28.18
N LYS A 581 1.99 21.50 29.13
CA LYS A 581 1.74 20.06 29.13
C LYS A 581 0.23 19.86 29.16
N VAL A 582 -0.36 19.46 28.03
CA VAL A 582 -1.74 18.96 28.00
C VAL A 582 -1.77 17.77 28.95
N PRO A 583 -2.66 17.74 29.98
CA PRO A 583 -2.79 16.55 30.81
C PRO A 583 -3.13 15.38 29.89
N ALA A 584 -2.40 14.27 30.04
CA ALA A 584 -2.65 13.05 29.28
C ALA A 584 -4.15 12.75 29.30
N ALA A 585 -4.76 12.64 28.11
CA ALA A 585 -6.17 12.30 27.97
C ALA A 585 -6.46 11.05 28.82
N GLY A 586 -7.09 11.29 29.97
CA GLY A 586 -7.43 10.27 30.95
C GLY A 586 -8.78 9.66 30.60
N SER A 587 -8.75 8.32 30.46
CA SER A 587 -9.85 7.33 30.44
C SER A 587 -10.96 7.47 29.41
#